data_AF-A0A2V9IWH5-F1
#
_entry.id   AF-A0A2V9IWH5-F1
#
_cell.length_a   1.000
_cell.length_b   1.000
_cell.length_c   1.000
_cell.angle_alpha   90.00
_cell.angle_beta   90.00
_cell.angle_gamma   90.00
#
_symmetry.space_group_name_H-M   'P 1'
#
loop_
_entity.id
_entity.type
_entity.pdbx_description
1 polymer ?
#
loop_
_entity_poly.entity_id
_entity_poly.type
_entity_poly.pdbx_seq_one_letter_code
_entity_poly.pdbx_strand_id
1 'polypeptide(L)'
;MAASEVRRDSTVHGAGSRAMSGLTGSPWLPLEATLRAASPQTKRPDVLSDDEEDKLREEQDPAKRIELYVSFAQDRLNRFVNFRSRPADPKYDTGEYLNRLLGEYVAVDDELKDWIEYQFGRTSDMRSGLRALLERGPRQLEQLRQVQQSPDAFASDYASSLRDAIDDLSDTLDGAAKALAEQEKKFGELKREEKTEARAAKERQKEEKKRTKEEKKLQKRERKRANPAEADDE
;
A
#
# COMPACT_ATOMS: atom_id res chain seq x y z
N MET A 1 -48.48 -33.01 26.39
CA MET A 1 -48.99 -32.74 25.02
C MET A 1 -47.77 -32.59 24.13
N ALA A 2 -47.33 -33.70 23.53
CA ALA A 2 -47.51 -34.05 22.11
C ALA A 2 -46.53 -33.23 21.23
N ALA A 3 -45.34 -33.75 20.90
CA ALA A 3 -45.00 -34.82 19.95
C ALA A 3 -44.93 -34.35 18.48
N SER A 4 -44.00 -34.97 17.75
CA SER A 4 -43.86 -35.09 16.27
C SER A 4 -42.95 -34.03 15.62
N GLU A 5 -41.75 -34.28 15.10
CA GLU A 5 -41.21 -35.33 14.20
C GLU A 5 -41.25 -34.93 12.71
N VAL A 6 -40.05 -34.76 12.14
CA VAL A 6 -39.59 -35.19 10.79
C VAL A 6 -40.27 -34.58 9.54
N ARG A 7 -39.47 -33.98 8.65
CA ARG A 7 -39.09 -34.56 7.34
C ARG A 7 -38.06 -33.71 6.61
N ARG A 8 -37.07 -34.42 6.06
CA ARG A 8 -36.11 -33.98 5.05
C ARG A 8 -36.87 -33.68 3.76
N ASP A 9 -36.41 -32.70 3.00
CA ASP A 9 -36.34 -32.92 1.56
C ASP A 9 -35.13 -32.22 0.93
N SER A 10 -34.62 -32.93 -0.04
CA SER A 10 -33.36 -32.80 -0.74
C SER A 10 -33.72 -32.67 -2.20
N THR A 11 -33.27 -31.61 -2.89
CA THR A 11 -33.35 -31.62 -4.34
C THR A 11 -32.14 -30.92 -4.94
N VAL A 12 -31.16 -31.78 -5.23
CA VAL A 12 -30.15 -31.62 -6.29
C VAL A 12 -30.86 -31.50 -7.63
N HIS A 13 -30.50 -30.50 -8.43
CA HIS A 13 -30.55 -30.61 -9.90
C HIS A 13 -29.22 -30.11 -10.46
N GLY A 14 -28.35 -31.07 -10.74
CA GLY A 14 -27.29 -30.89 -11.72
C GLY A 14 -27.88 -31.08 -13.11
N ALA A 15 -27.57 -30.15 -14.01
CA ALA A 15 -27.68 -30.34 -15.44
C ALA A 15 -26.30 -30.06 -16.03
N GLY A 16 -25.65 -31.14 -16.48
CA GLY A 16 -24.40 -31.05 -17.21
C GLY A 16 -24.62 -30.57 -18.63
N SER A 17 -23.59 -29.95 -19.19
CA SER A 17 -23.26 -30.15 -20.60
C SER A 17 -21.76 -30.05 -20.79
N ARG A 18 -21.19 -31.20 -21.16
CA ARG A 18 -19.88 -31.32 -21.79
C ARG A 18 -19.96 -30.68 -23.18
N ALA A 19 -19.01 -29.82 -23.50
CA ALA A 19 -18.55 -29.66 -24.87
C ALA A 19 -17.02 -29.62 -24.84
N MET A 20 -16.42 -30.72 -25.27
CA MET A 20 -15.03 -30.81 -25.69
C MET A 20 -14.97 -30.31 -27.14
N SER A 21 -14.19 -29.25 -27.38
CA SER A 21 -13.65 -28.79 -28.68
C SER A 21 -12.86 -27.54 -28.32
N GLY A 22 -11.66 -27.26 -28.77
CA GLY A 22 -10.75 -27.83 -29.75
C GLY A 22 -9.65 -26.78 -29.89
N LEU A 23 -8.40 -27.22 -30.12
CA LEU A 23 -7.27 -26.33 -30.31
C LEU A 23 -7.51 -25.33 -31.45
N THR A 24 -7.12 -24.07 -31.25
CA THR A 24 -6.48 -23.13 -32.21
C THR A 24 -6.40 -21.78 -31.46
N GLY A 25 -5.22 -21.27 -31.13
CA GLY A 25 -4.39 -20.55 -32.09
C GLY A 25 -4.77 -19.07 -32.06
N SER A 26 -4.15 -18.29 -31.18
CA SER A 26 -4.26 -16.83 -31.13
C SER A 26 -3.89 -16.19 -32.48
N PRO A 27 -4.71 -15.27 -33.01
CA PRO A 27 -4.24 -14.24 -33.90
C PRO A 27 -4.20 -12.91 -33.13
N TRP A 28 -2.98 -12.40 -32.98
CA TRP A 28 -2.72 -11.03 -32.56
C TRP A 28 -3.51 -10.07 -33.46
N LEU A 29 -4.31 -9.19 -32.87
CA LEU A 29 -4.86 -8.05 -33.58
C LEU A 29 -3.88 -6.86 -33.48
N PRO A 30 -3.68 -6.10 -34.57
CA PRO A 30 -2.74 -4.99 -34.63
C PRO A 30 -3.21 -3.80 -33.79
N LEU A 31 -2.22 -3.10 -33.21
CA LEU A 31 -2.37 -1.80 -32.56
C LEU A 31 -2.78 -0.73 -33.58
N GLU A 32 -4.06 -0.36 -33.57
CA GLU A 32 -4.50 0.94 -34.10
C GLU A 32 -3.96 2.03 -33.16
N ALA A 33 -3.10 2.89 -33.71
CA ALA A 33 -2.52 4.03 -33.01
C ALA A 33 -3.60 5.13 -32.83
N THR A 34 -4.26 5.14 -31.68
CA THR A 34 -5.11 6.25 -31.28
C THR A 34 -4.25 7.48 -31.01
N LEU A 35 -4.34 8.48 -31.88
CA LEU A 35 -3.73 9.80 -31.70
C LEU A 35 -4.32 10.43 -30.42
N ARG A 36 -3.56 10.40 -29.32
CA ARG A 36 -3.90 11.07 -28.07
C ARG A 36 -3.84 12.58 -28.31
N ALA A 37 -5.00 13.23 -28.44
CA ALA A 37 -5.08 14.67 -28.31
C ALA A 37 -4.50 15.06 -26.95
N ALA A 38 -3.45 15.89 -26.97
CA ALA A 38 -2.91 16.50 -25.76
C ALA A 38 -3.92 17.54 -25.27
N SER A 39 -4.71 17.18 -24.26
CA SER A 39 -5.49 18.16 -23.51
C SER A 39 -4.54 19.18 -22.90
N PRO A 40 -4.83 20.49 -22.99
CA PRO A 40 -4.05 21.49 -22.28
C PRO A 40 -4.10 21.17 -20.79
N GLN A 41 -2.94 20.90 -20.18
CA GLN A 41 -2.83 20.85 -18.73
C GLN A 41 -3.08 22.27 -18.22
N THR A 42 -4.29 22.56 -17.77
CA THR A 42 -4.53 23.64 -16.82
C THR A 42 -3.49 23.45 -15.72
N LYS A 43 -2.59 24.43 -15.55
CA LYS A 43 -1.64 24.41 -14.44
C LYS A 43 -2.47 24.24 -13.18
N ARG A 44 -2.41 23.04 -12.57
CA ARG A 44 -2.94 22.84 -11.23
C ARG A 44 -2.25 23.90 -10.37
N PRO A 45 -2.97 24.66 -9.53
CA PRO A 45 -2.29 25.48 -8.53
C PRO A 45 -1.29 24.57 -7.81
N ASP A 46 -0.07 25.05 -7.62
CA ASP A 46 1.00 24.23 -7.05
C ASP A 46 0.56 23.76 -5.66
N VAL A 47 0.29 22.45 -5.55
CA VAL A 47 -0.25 21.82 -4.34
C VAL A 47 0.79 21.86 -3.22
N LEU A 48 2.05 21.79 -3.64
CA LEU A 48 3.23 21.79 -2.80
C LEU A 48 4.03 23.06 -3.08
N SER A 49 4.70 23.55 -2.05
CA SER A 49 5.73 24.59 -2.23
C SER A 49 7.03 23.97 -2.76
N ASP A 50 7.88 24.79 -3.40
CA ASP A 50 9.20 24.38 -3.88
C ASP A 50 10.01 23.58 -2.83
N ASP A 51 10.02 24.05 -1.58
CA ASP A 51 10.71 23.37 -0.47
C ASP A 51 10.09 22.00 -0.12
N GLU A 52 8.78 21.85 -0.27
CA GLU A 52 8.08 20.59 -0.03
C GLU A 52 8.30 19.60 -1.17
N GLU A 53 8.31 20.09 -2.41
CA GLU A 53 8.70 19.30 -3.57
C GLU A 53 10.15 18.82 -3.46
N ASP A 54 11.06 19.68 -3.05
CA ASP A 54 12.47 19.34 -2.86
C ASP A 54 12.63 18.26 -1.79
N LYS A 55 11.95 18.38 -0.64
CA LYS A 55 11.93 17.32 0.39
C LYS A 55 11.42 15.99 -0.15
N LEU A 56 10.36 16.00 -0.96
CA LEU A 56 9.86 14.79 -1.59
C LEU A 56 10.83 14.25 -2.63
N ARG A 57 11.51 15.11 -3.39
CA ARG A 57 12.50 14.68 -4.39
C ARG A 57 13.69 14.01 -3.72
N GLU A 58 14.11 14.51 -2.58
CA GLU A 58 15.23 13.95 -1.80
C GLU A 58 14.85 12.65 -1.08
N GLU A 59 13.63 12.54 -0.56
CA GLU A 59 13.17 11.33 0.12
C GLU A 59 12.68 10.28 -0.89
N GLN A 60 13.37 9.15 -0.94
CA GLN A 60 13.06 8.05 -1.85
C GLN A 60 12.37 6.88 -1.15
N ASP A 61 12.39 6.85 0.18
CA ASP A 61 11.72 5.81 0.96
C ASP A 61 10.19 6.01 0.90
N PRO A 62 9.43 5.01 0.42
CA PRO A 62 7.98 5.13 0.27
C PRO A 62 7.23 5.41 1.57
N ALA A 63 7.67 4.84 2.69
CA ALA A 63 7.05 5.06 3.99
C ALA A 63 7.35 6.47 4.52
N LYS A 64 8.57 6.95 4.39
CA LYS A 64 8.93 8.30 4.86
C LYS A 64 8.26 9.40 4.03
N ARG A 65 8.03 9.20 2.74
CA ARG A 65 7.24 10.15 1.92
C ARG A 65 5.81 10.27 2.42
N ILE A 66 5.17 9.19 2.87
CA ILE A 66 3.85 9.26 3.53
C ILE A 66 3.92 10.19 4.75
N GLU A 67 4.95 10.05 5.59
CA GLU A 67 5.12 10.92 6.77
C GLU A 67 5.32 12.41 6.41
N LEU A 68 5.98 12.70 5.29
CA LEU A 68 6.12 14.05 4.75
C LEU A 68 4.77 14.64 4.35
N TYR A 69 4.00 13.94 3.51
CA TYR A 69 2.66 14.42 3.11
C TYR A 69 1.75 14.68 4.32
N VAL A 70 1.72 13.77 5.30
CA VAL A 70 0.94 13.96 6.54
C VAL A 70 1.38 15.21 7.31
N SER A 71 2.66 15.56 7.25
CA SER A 71 3.20 16.78 7.88
C SER A 71 2.83 18.04 7.10
N PHE A 72 2.90 18.00 5.77
CA PHE A 72 2.48 19.12 4.92
C PHE A 72 0.99 19.44 5.10
N ALA A 73 0.15 18.40 5.19
CA ALA A 73 -1.27 18.53 5.52
C ALA A 73 -1.46 19.16 6.92
N GLN A 74 -0.72 18.67 7.92
CA GLN A 74 -0.75 19.26 9.27
C GLN A 74 -0.37 20.74 9.27
N ASP A 75 0.63 21.15 8.50
CA ASP A 75 1.09 22.55 8.44
C ASP A 75 0.03 23.48 7.84
N ARG A 76 -0.75 22.99 6.85
CA ARG A 76 -1.90 23.72 6.29
C ARG A 76 -3.02 23.84 7.33
N LEU A 77 -3.34 22.75 8.02
CA LEU A 77 -4.36 22.74 9.08
C LEU A 77 -3.98 23.62 10.27
N ASN A 78 -2.71 23.63 10.69
CA ASN A 78 -2.21 24.50 11.74
C ASN A 78 -2.34 25.98 11.37
N ARG A 79 -1.98 26.34 10.12
CA ARG A 79 -2.19 27.69 9.59
C ARG A 79 -3.67 28.06 9.59
N PHE A 80 -4.53 27.17 9.11
CA PHE A 80 -5.97 27.38 9.10
C PHE A 80 -6.52 27.66 10.52
N VAL A 81 -6.20 26.80 11.49
CA VAL A 81 -6.65 26.95 12.88
C VAL A 81 -6.11 28.23 13.52
N ASN A 82 -4.88 28.64 13.19
CA ASN A 82 -4.34 29.90 13.68
C ASN A 82 -5.09 31.11 13.10
N PHE A 83 -5.33 31.15 11.79
CA PHE A 83 -5.93 32.31 11.14
C PHE A 83 -7.42 32.47 11.42
N ARG A 84 -8.20 31.37 11.56
CA ARG A 84 -9.64 31.44 11.91
C ARG A 84 -9.90 32.13 13.25
N SER A 85 -8.92 32.13 14.15
CA SER A 85 -9.03 32.75 15.49
C SER A 85 -8.71 34.24 15.51
N ARG A 86 -8.24 34.80 14.38
CA ARG A 86 -7.87 36.21 14.28
C ARG A 86 -9.10 37.07 13.99
N PRO A 87 -9.14 38.33 14.48
CA PRO A 87 -10.16 39.28 14.06
C PRO A 87 -10.14 39.51 12.55
N ALA A 88 -11.29 39.84 11.97
CA ALA A 88 -11.37 40.23 10.57
C ALA A 88 -10.52 41.47 10.29
N ASP A 89 -9.73 41.43 9.22
CA ASP A 89 -8.96 42.57 8.73
C ASP A 89 -9.68 43.12 7.48
N PRO A 90 -10.15 44.38 7.49
CA PRO A 90 -10.84 44.97 6.34
C PRO A 90 -9.97 45.09 5.07
N LYS A 91 -8.65 44.86 5.16
CA LYS A 91 -7.72 44.89 4.02
C LYS A 91 -7.43 43.50 3.44
N TYR A 92 -7.92 42.43 4.06
CA TYR A 92 -7.56 41.07 3.72
C TYR A 92 -8.79 40.16 3.75
N ASP A 93 -9.00 39.41 2.67
CA ASP A 93 -10.06 38.40 2.64
C ASP A 93 -9.62 37.14 3.40
N THR A 94 -9.84 37.17 4.73
CA THR A 94 -9.53 36.04 5.60
C THR A 94 -10.36 34.81 5.24
N GLY A 95 -11.62 34.98 4.80
CA GLY A 95 -12.50 33.88 4.44
C GLY A 95 -11.99 33.12 3.22
N GLU A 96 -11.64 33.83 2.15
CA GLU A 96 -11.05 33.26 0.95
C GLU A 96 -9.72 32.55 1.25
N TYR A 97 -8.87 33.15 2.10
CA TYR A 97 -7.61 32.54 2.50
C TYR A 97 -7.80 31.23 3.26
N LEU A 98 -8.74 31.19 4.21
CA LEU A 98 -9.08 29.98 4.96
C LEU A 98 -9.63 28.89 4.04
N ASN A 99 -10.50 29.26 3.09
CA ASN A 99 -11.01 28.35 2.07
C ASN A 99 -9.87 27.76 1.22
N ARG A 100 -8.92 28.59 0.78
CA ARG A 100 -7.73 28.14 0.03
C ARG A 100 -6.87 27.18 0.85
N LEU A 101 -6.61 27.45 2.13
CA LEU A 101 -5.83 26.56 2.98
C LEU A 101 -6.46 25.16 3.13
N LEU A 102 -7.79 25.07 3.19
CA LEU A 102 -8.48 23.78 3.20
C LEU A 102 -8.45 23.11 1.82
N GLY A 103 -8.54 23.88 0.73
CA GLY A 103 -8.33 23.35 -0.61
C GLY A 103 -6.92 22.76 -0.80
N GLU A 104 -5.89 23.43 -0.29
CA GLU A 104 -4.51 22.92 -0.28
C GLU A 104 -4.35 21.69 0.62
N TYR A 105 -5.08 21.62 1.74
CA TYR A 105 -5.09 20.45 2.60
C TYR A 105 -5.62 19.22 1.85
N VAL A 106 -6.79 19.34 1.21
CA VAL A 106 -7.39 18.28 0.38
C VAL A 106 -6.44 17.86 -0.73
N ALA A 107 -5.87 18.82 -1.45
CA ALA A 107 -4.96 18.50 -2.55
C ALA A 107 -3.69 17.74 -2.09
N VAL A 108 -3.18 18.03 -0.89
CA VAL A 108 -2.06 17.25 -0.31
C VAL A 108 -2.48 15.84 0.10
N ASP A 109 -3.70 15.66 0.60
CA ASP A 109 -4.24 14.35 0.96
C ASP A 109 -4.52 13.48 -0.29
N ASP A 110 -5.03 14.09 -1.36
CA ASP A 110 -5.15 13.47 -2.69
C ASP A 110 -3.79 12.98 -3.23
N GLU A 111 -2.74 13.81 -3.18
CA GLU A 111 -1.39 13.42 -3.62
C GLU A 111 -0.80 12.31 -2.73
N LEU A 112 -1.12 12.30 -1.42
CA LEU A 112 -0.77 11.21 -0.52
C LEU A 112 -1.46 9.90 -0.93
N LYS A 113 -2.76 9.96 -1.24
CA LYS A 113 -3.53 8.81 -1.69
C LYS A 113 -2.98 8.24 -3.00
N ASP A 114 -2.73 9.09 -3.99
CA ASP A 114 -2.10 8.72 -5.26
C ASP A 114 -0.72 8.08 -5.04
N TRP A 115 0.08 8.61 -4.11
CA TRP A 115 1.37 8.03 -3.74
C TRP A 115 1.22 6.63 -3.11
N ILE A 116 0.29 6.46 -2.17
CA ILE A 116 0.00 5.16 -1.55
C ILE A 116 -0.43 4.15 -2.62
N GLU A 117 -1.37 4.50 -3.48
CA GLU A 117 -1.87 3.62 -4.55
C GLU A 117 -0.75 3.22 -5.51
N TYR A 118 0.06 4.20 -5.95
CA TYR A 118 1.19 3.96 -6.83
C TYR A 118 2.21 2.98 -6.23
N GLN A 119 2.59 3.18 -4.96
CA GLN A 119 3.55 2.33 -4.27
C GLN A 119 2.98 0.97 -3.90
N PHE A 120 1.68 0.91 -3.60
CA PHE A 120 0.97 -0.34 -3.35
C PHE A 120 1.02 -1.25 -4.59
N GLY A 121 0.75 -0.69 -5.78
CA GLY A 121 0.86 -1.41 -7.05
C GLY A 121 2.27 -1.94 -7.35
N ARG A 122 3.31 -1.29 -6.80
CA ARG A 122 4.73 -1.69 -6.94
C ARG A 122 5.21 -2.61 -5.82
N THR A 123 4.34 -2.98 -4.88
CA THR A 123 4.68 -3.84 -3.74
C THR A 123 5.79 -3.29 -2.84
N SER A 124 5.96 -1.97 -2.83
CA SER A 124 6.88 -1.29 -1.92
C SER A 124 6.42 -1.45 -0.47
N ASP A 125 7.36 -1.67 0.46
CA ASP A 125 7.02 -1.72 1.89
C ASP A 125 6.71 -0.30 2.40
N MET A 126 5.46 -0.07 2.76
CA MET A 126 4.98 1.22 3.28
C MET A 126 4.48 1.10 4.72
N ARG A 127 4.64 -0.06 5.35
CA ARG A 127 3.93 -0.38 6.60
C ARG A 127 4.25 0.59 7.74
N SER A 128 5.46 1.12 7.83
CA SER A 128 5.80 2.16 8.83
C SER A 128 5.05 3.47 8.55
N GLY A 129 5.05 3.95 7.31
CA GLY A 129 4.39 5.18 6.91
C GLY A 129 2.86 5.09 7.04
N LEU A 130 2.26 3.97 6.63
CA LEU A 130 0.83 3.71 6.79
C LEU A 130 0.43 3.69 8.28
N ARG A 131 1.26 3.12 9.16
CA ARG A 131 1.00 3.20 10.62
C ARG A 131 1.11 4.62 11.14
N ALA A 132 2.09 5.40 10.70
CA ALA A 132 2.22 6.80 11.08
C ALA A 132 1.01 7.65 10.63
N LEU A 133 0.50 7.41 9.41
CA LEU A 133 -0.74 8.01 8.91
C LEU A 133 -1.93 7.63 9.80
N LEU A 134 -2.13 6.34 10.10
CA LEU A 134 -3.23 5.87 10.96
C LEU A 134 -3.11 6.33 12.41
N GLU A 135 -1.92 6.70 12.86
CA GLU A 135 -1.72 7.28 14.19
C GLU A 135 -2.02 8.79 14.21
N ARG A 136 -1.62 9.52 13.17
CA ARG A 136 -1.70 11.00 13.12
C ARG A 136 -2.99 11.52 12.49
N GLY A 137 -3.48 10.88 11.44
CA GLY A 137 -4.66 11.33 10.70
C GLY A 137 -5.94 11.41 11.54
N PRO A 138 -6.24 10.48 12.47
CA PRO A 138 -7.40 10.64 13.35
C PRO A 138 -7.36 11.93 14.20
N ARG A 139 -6.16 12.43 14.54
CA ARG A 139 -6.01 13.70 15.26
C ARG A 139 -6.31 14.90 14.35
N GLN A 140 -5.93 14.84 13.07
CA GLN A 140 -6.28 15.87 12.08
C GLN A 140 -7.80 15.87 11.81
N LEU A 141 -8.39 14.68 11.67
CA LEU A 141 -9.83 14.53 11.47
C LEU A 141 -10.62 15.12 12.64
N GLU A 142 -10.17 14.87 13.87
CA GLU A 142 -10.77 15.46 15.07
C GLU A 142 -10.67 16.99 15.06
N GLN A 143 -9.52 17.56 14.67
CA GLN A 143 -9.37 19.01 14.53
C GLN A 143 -10.34 19.60 13.50
N LEU A 144 -10.48 18.97 12.33
CA LEU A 144 -11.44 19.39 11.29
C LEU A 144 -12.90 19.31 11.80
N ARG A 145 -13.26 18.24 12.52
CA ARG A 145 -14.59 18.09 13.13
C ARG A 145 -14.85 19.13 14.21
N GLN A 146 -13.86 19.45 15.03
CA GLN A 146 -13.98 20.52 16.02
C GLN A 146 -14.23 21.89 15.37
N VAL A 147 -13.54 22.17 14.25
CA VAL A 147 -13.79 23.36 13.44
C VAL A 147 -15.24 23.40 12.95
N GLN A 148 -15.78 22.27 12.47
CA GLN A 148 -17.17 22.18 12.01
C GLN A 148 -18.18 22.43 13.15
N GLN A 149 -17.87 21.95 14.36
CA GLN A 149 -18.71 22.10 15.54
C GLN A 149 -18.62 23.48 16.20
N SER A 150 -17.59 24.26 15.88
CA SER A 150 -17.35 25.61 16.43
C SER A 150 -17.19 26.65 15.31
N PRO A 151 -18.28 27.01 14.60
CA PRO A 151 -18.23 27.99 13.52
C PRO A 151 -17.72 29.36 13.99
N ASP A 152 -16.86 29.99 13.19
CA ASP A 152 -16.40 31.35 13.40
C ASP A 152 -17.05 32.33 12.40
N ALA A 153 -16.59 33.59 12.39
CA ALA A 153 -17.13 34.65 11.55
C ALA A 153 -17.00 34.41 10.04
N PHE A 154 -16.05 33.56 9.61
CA PHE A 154 -15.73 33.23 8.22
C PHE A 154 -16.28 31.86 7.81
N ALA A 155 -17.07 31.20 8.68
CA ALA A 155 -17.49 29.81 8.46
C ALA A 155 -18.22 29.57 7.14
N SER A 156 -19.02 30.53 6.67
CA SER A 156 -19.71 30.44 5.38
C SER A 156 -18.75 30.29 4.21
N ASP A 157 -17.55 30.85 4.31
CA ASP A 157 -16.64 31.02 3.18
C ASP A 157 -15.85 29.74 2.91
N TYR A 158 -15.62 28.91 3.93
CA TYR A 158 -14.83 27.69 3.85
C TYR A 158 -15.63 26.40 4.14
N ALA A 159 -16.93 26.48 4.45
CA ALA A 159 -17.74 25.34 4.90
C ALA A 159 -17.85 24.18 3.89
N SER A 160 -17.73 24.43 2.58
CA SER A 160 -17.64 23.37 1.58
C SER A 160 -16.31 22.64 1.69
N SER A 161 -15.19 23.37 1.59
CA SER A 161 -13.85 22.78 1.65
C SER A 161 -13.55 22.10 2.99
N LEU A 162 -14.19 22.53 4.08
CA LEU A 162 -14.12 21.80 5.35
C LEU A 162 -14.79 20.43 5.29
N ARG A 163 -15.96 20.33 4.64
CA ARG A 163 -16.64 19.04 4.47
C ARG A 163 -15.81 18.14 3.56
N ASP A 164 -15.32 18.69 2.46
CA ASP A 164 -14.45 17.96 1.53
C ASP A 164 -13.20 17.43 2.26
N ALA A 165 -12.53 18.25 3.09
CA ALA A 165 -11.38 17.81 3.88
C ALA A 165 -11.69 16.72 4.91
N ILE A 166 -12.90 16.74 5.52
CA ILE A 166 -13.33 15.70 6.46
C ILE A 166 -13.60 14.39 5.72
N ASP A 167 -14.31 14.45 4.59
CA ASP A 167 -14.68 13.29 3.79
C ASP A 167 -13.44 12.65 3.16
N ASP A 168 -12.57 13.46 2.57
CA ASP A 168 -11.34 13.01 1.89
C ASP A 168 -10.36 12.32 2.86
N LEU A 169 -10.03 12.97 3.99
CA LEU A 169 -9.18 12.33 5.00
C LEU A 169 -9.80 11.05 5.58
N SER A 170 -11.13 11.00 5.73
CA SER A 170 -11.81 9.79 6.20
C SER A 170 -11.62 8.64 5.20
N ASP A 171 -11.79 8.92 3.92
CA ASP A 171 -11.56 7.96 2.83
C ASP A 171 -10.10 7.53 2.75
N THR A 172 -9.15 8.46 2.91
CA THR A 172 -7.71 8.18 2.95
C THR A 172 -7.33 7.28 4.12
N LEU A 173 -7.90 7.51 5.31
CA LEU A 173 -7.68 6.65 6.48
C LEU A 173 -8.22 5.23 6.28
N ASP A 174 -9.41 5.09 5.70
CA ASP A 174 -9.98 3.79 5.36
C ASP A 174 -9.14 3.05 4.32
N GLY A 175 -8.66 3.76 3.30
CA GLY A 175 -7.74 3.25 2.29
C GLY A 175 -6.42 2.78 2.90
N ALA A 176 -5.82 3.59 3.77
CA ALA A 176 -4.57 3.28 4.45
C ALA A 176 -4.69 2.04 5.37
N ALA A 177 -5.81 1.89 6.07
CA ALA A 177 -6.08 0.71 6.90
C ALA A 177 -6.15 -0.58 6.07
N LYS A 178 -6.83 -0.53 4.92
CA LYS A 178 -6.90 -1.66 3.98
C LYS A 178 -5.52 -2.00 3.41
N ALA A 179 -4.80 -0.99 2.91
CA ALA A 179 -3.46 -1.15 2.37
C ALA A 179 -2.49 -1.76 3.39
N LEU A 180 -2.53 -1.31 4.65
CA LEU A 180 -1.69 -1.85 5.72
C LEU A 180 -2.00 -3.33 5.99
N ALA A 181 -3.27 -3.69 6.14
CA ALA A 181 -3.68 -5.06 6.39
C ALA A 181 -3.24 -6.01 5.26
N GLU A 182 -3.37 -5.57 4.00
CA GLU A 182 -2.93 -6.34 2.84
C GLU A 182 -1.40 -6.50 2.78
N GLN A 183 -0.64 -5.45 3.08
CA GLN A 183 0.83 -5.54 3.17
C GLN A 183 1.28 -6.45 4.32
N GLU A 184 0.64 -6.38 5.49
CA GLU A 184 0.97 -7.25 6.62
C GLU A 184 0.76 -8.73 6.28
N LYS A 185 -0.34 -9.05 5.58
CA LYS A 185 -0.59 -10.40 5.07
C LYS A 185 0.49 -10.82 4.09
N LYS A 186 0.73 -10.02 3.04
CA LYS A 186 1.67 -10.34 1.95
C LYS A 186 3.11 -10.54 2.46
N PHE A 187 3.62 -9.61 3.24
CA PHE A 187 4.97 -9.73 3.81
C PHE A 187 5.05 -10.83 4.88
N GLY A 188 3.94 -11.15 5.55
CA GLY A 188 3.85 -12.31 6.44
C GLY A 188 3.95 -13.64 5.70
N GLU A 189 3.31 -13.76 4.52
CA GLU A 189 3.38 -14.92 3.63
C GLU A 189 4.79 -15.09 3.04
N LEU A 190 5.36 -14.02 2.48
CA LEU A 190 6.74 -14.03 1.95
C LEU A 190 7.76 -14.50 3.00
N LYS A 191 7.67 -13.98 4.22
CA LYS A 191 8.55 -14.40 5.32
C LYS A 191 8.40 -15.89 5.69
N ARG A 192 7.19 -16.44 5.55
CA ARG A 192 6.96 -17.89 5.78
C ARG A 192 7.56 -18.71 4.66
N GLU A 193 7.37 -18.30 3.41
CA GLU A 193 7.94 -18.93 2.22
C GLU A 193 9.48 -18.93 2.28
N GLU A 194 10.10 -17.78 2.52
CA GLU A 194 11.56 -17.66 2.70
C GLU A 194 12.08 -18.61 3.79
N LYS A 195 11.36 -18.73 4.91
CA LYS A 195 11.74 -19.64 6.00
C LYS A 195 11.64 -21.10 5.57
N THR A 196 10.61 -21.47 4.80
CA THR A 196 10.46 -22.84 4.28
C THR A 196 11.54 -23.18 3.27
N GLU A 197 11.85 -22.26 2.35
CA GLU A 197 12.91 -22.42 1.35
C GLU A 197 14.28 -22.50 2.01
N ALA A 198 14.57 -21.65 3.00
CA ALA A 198 15.81 -21.70 3.76
C ALA A 198 15.99 -23.04 4.51
N ARG A 199 14.89 -23.64 5.00
CA ARG A 199 14.93 -24.97 5.62
C ARG A 199 15.20 -26.07 4.58
N ALA A 200 14.49 -26.06 3.46
CA ALA A 200 14.69 -27.00 2.38
C ALA A 200 16.10 -26.91 1.77
N ALA A 201 16.63 -25.69 1.61
CA ALA A 201 18.00 -25.46 1.15
C ALA A 201 19.03 -26.04 2.13
N LYS A 202 18.84 -25.84 3.44
CA LYS A 202 19.71 -26.44 4.47
C LYS A 202 19.65 -27.97 4.47
N GLU A 203 18.48 -28.55 4.20
CA GLU A 203 18.30 -30.00 4.10
C GLU A 203 19.01 -30.57 2.86
N ARG A 204 18.80 -29.97 1.69
CA ARG A 204 19.50 -30.34 0.44
C ARG A 204 21.03 -30.26 0.60
N GLN A 205 21.54 -29.20 1.23
CA GLN A 205 22.97 -29.07 1.53
C GLN A 205 23.50 -30.17 2.46
N LYS A 206 22.68 -30.63 3.43
CA LYS A 206 23.07 -31.75 4.32
C LYS A 206 23.11 -33.07 3.56
N GLU A 207 22.12 -33.33 2.71
CA GLU A 207 22.06 -34.54 1.88
C GLU A 207 23.21 -34.60 0.88
N GLU A 208 23.53 -33.49 0.22
CA GLU A 208 24.67 -33.41 -0.71
C GLU A 208 26.01 -33.64 0.00
N LYS A 209 26.20 -33.06 1.20
CA LYS A 209 27.38 -33.35 2.05
C LYS A 209 27.45 -34.82 2.46
N LYS A 210 26.31 -35.47 2.71
CA LYS A 210 26.26 -36.90 3.03
C LYS A 210 26.64 -37.74 1.81
N ARG A 211 26.04 -37.48 0.65
CA ARG A 211 26.32 -38.18 -0.61
C ARG A 211 27.79 -38.06 -1.02
N THR A 212 28.34 -36.85 -1.00
CA THR A 212 29.77 -36.62 -1.31
C THR A 212 30.71 -37.32 -0.32
N LYS A 213 30.36 -37.40 0.96
CA LYS A 213 31.13 -38.17 1.96
C LYS A 213 31.05 -39.67 1.70
N GLU A 214 29.88 -40.19 1.32
CA GLU A 214 29.68 -41.60 0.97
C GLU A 214 30.42 -41.97 -0.32
N GLU A 215 30.39 -41.13 -1.34
CA GLU A 215 31.11 -41.31 -2.60
C GLU A 215 32.62 -41.33 -2.39
N LYS A 216 33.18 -40.37 -1.62
CA LYS A 216 34.60 -40.38 -1.25
C LYS A 216 35.01 -41.65 -0.51
N LYS A 217 34.15 -42.16 0.38
CA LYS A 217 34.40 -43.44 1.08
C LYS A 217 34.40 -44.62 0.11
N LEU A 218 33.47 -44.67 -0.83
CA LEU A 218 33.40 -45.72 -1.85
C LEU A 218 34.66 -45.72 -2.72
N GLN A 219 35.04 -44.55 -3.26
CA GLN A 219 36.26 -44.39 -4.07
C GLN A 219 37.52 -44.81 -3.30
N LYS A 220 37.63 -44.45 -2.00
CA LYS A 220 38.76 -44.89 -1.17
C LYS A 220 38.79 -46.42 -1.00
N ARG A 221 37.64 -47.08 -0.84
CA ARG A 221 37.55 -48.54 -0.74
C ARG A 221 37.89 -49.23 -2.06
N GLU A 222 37.45 -48.68 -3.19
CA GLU A 222 37.76 -49.19 -4.52
C GLU A 222 39.26 -49.06 -4.84
N ARG A 223 39.88 -47.91 -4.56
CA ARG A 223 41.33 -47.72 -4.70
C ARG A 223 42.13 -48.73 -3.86
N LYS A 224 41.75 -48.94 -2.59
CA LYS A 224 42.38 -49.96 -1.73
C LYS A 224 42.22 -51.39 -2.27
N ARG A 225 41.10 -51.71 -2.92
CA ARG A 225 40.89 -53.01 -3.55
C ARG A 225 41.69 -53.19 -4.85
N ALA A 226 41.86 -52.12 -5.61
CA ALA A 226 42.56 -52.16 -6.90
C ALA A 226 44.09 -52.18 -6.76
N ASN A 227 44.65 -51.67 -5.65
CA ASN A 227 46.09 -51.68 -5.40
C ASN A 227 46.40 -52.17 -3.96
N PRO A 228 46.47 -53.49 -3.72
CA PRO A 228 46.66 -54.04 -2.37
C PRO A 228 48.09 -53.90 -1.82
N ALA A 229 49.06 -53.50 -2.66
CA ALA A 229 50.48 -53.57 -2.36
C ALA A 229 51.07 -52.35 -1.60
N GLU A 230 50.28 -51.30 -1.32
CA GLU A 230 50.71 -50.13 -0.51
C GLU A 230 49.95 -50.01 0.82
N ALA A 231 49.35 -51.09 1.32
CA ALA A 231 48.57 -51.04 2.56
C ALA A 231 49.39 -51.17 3.86
N ASP A 232 50.67 -51.52 3.75
CA ASP A 232 51.61 -51.65 4.87
C ASP A 232 52.73 -50.61 4.71
N ASP A 233 52.46 -49.36 5.09
CA ASP A 233 53.42 -48.48 5.77
C ASP A 233 52.70 -47.18 6.22
N GLU A 234 52.68 -47.02 7.55
CA GLU A 234 52.39 -45.84 8.40
C GLU A 234 51.04 -45.08 8.31
#